data_AF-A0A6J3RM16-F1
#
_entry.id   AF-A0A6J3RM16-F1
#
_cell.length_a   1.000
_cell.length_b   1.000
_cell.length_c   1.000
_cell.angle_alpha   90.00
_cell.angle_beta   90.00
_cell.angle_gamma   90.00
#
_symmetry.space_group_name_H-M   'P 1'
#
loop_
_entity.id
_entity.type
_entity.pdbx_description
1 polymer ?
#
loop_
_entity_poly.entity_id
_entity_poly.type
_entity_poly.pdbx_seq_one_letter_code
_entity_poly.pdbx_strand_id
1 'polypeptide(L)'
;MATLPGGIQGLYPEALSPEQLEKLRGFKIQTRITNEKYLRTHKEVELLISGFFREMLLKRPDNIQEFAADAASDSRYAGYIKILFCRHPARAWLSSERIFSERA
;
A
#
# COMPACT_ATOMS: atom_id res chain seq x y z
N MET A 1 13.33 45.05 12.29
CA MET A 1 13.67 44.01 11.28
C MET A 1 15.00 43.41 11.68
N ALA A 2 15.01 42.17 12.17
CA ALA A 2 16.22 41.50 12.61
C ALA A 2 16.69 40.55 11.50
N THR A 3 17.80 40.92 10.86
CA THR A 3 18.56 40.07 9.96
C THR A 3 19.21 38.98 10.81
N LEU A 4 18.74 37.73 10.70
CA LEU A 4 19.42 36.59 11.33
C LEU A 4 20.62 36.19 10.47
N PRO A 5 21.85 36.24 11.01
CA PRO A 5 23.06 35.91 10.28
C PRO A 5 23.18 34.39 10.17
N GLY A 6 23.48 33.90 8.97
CA GLY A 6 24.07 32.58 8.74
C GLY A 6 23.18 31.41 9.15
N GLY A 7 22.64 30.70 8.15
CA GLY A 7 21.98 29.42 8.35
C GLY A 7 22.82 28.54 9.28
N ILE A 8 22.22 28.11 10.38
CA ILE A 8 22.83 27.26 11.39
C ILE A 8 23.03 25.88 10.77
N GLN A 9 24.13 25.75 10.03
CA GLN A 9 24.63 24.49 9.51
C GLN A 9 25.37 23.79 10.64
N GLY A 10 24.62 23.20 11.59
CA GLY A 10 25.25 22.48 12.70
C GLY A 10 24.39 22.11 13.92
N LEU A 11 23.12 22.51 14.03
CA LEU A 11 22.32 22.18 15.23
C LEU A 11 21.46 20.90 15.14
N TYR A 12 21.37 20.25 13.97
CA TYR A 12 20.67 18.96 13.82
C TYR A 12 21.63 17.89 13.31
N PRO A 13 22.08 16.95 14.16
CA PRO A 13 22.81 15.75 13.73
C PRO A 13 21.98 14.84 12.80
N GLU A 14 20.67 15.08 12.69
CA GLU A 14 19.70 14.26 11.93
C GLU A 14 19.46 14.69 10.48
N ALA A 15 20.00 15.84 10.04
CA ALA A 15 19.75 16.31 8.68
C ALA A 15 20.64 15.52 7.69
N LEU A 16 20.01 14.68 6.87
CA LEU A 16 20.69 13.96 5.78
C LEU A 16 21.47 14.95 4.89
N SER A 17 22.68 14.57 4.50
CA SER A 17 23.43 15.35 3.51
C SER A 17 22.64 15.43 2.19
N PRO A 18 22.90 16.45 1.35
CA PRO A 18 22.22 16.57 0.06
C PRO A 18 22.32 15.30 -0.80
N GLU A 19 23.47 14.65 -0.79
CA GLU A 19 23.72 13.38 -1.50
C GLU A 19 22.90 12.22 -0.91
N GLN A 20 22.84 12.12 0.41
CA GLN A 20 22.02 11.10 1.10
C GLN A 20 20.53 11.30 0.83
N LEU A 21 20.08 12.56 0.81
CA LEU A 21 18.70 12.90 0.49
C LEU A 21 18.34 12.50 -0.94
N GLU A 22 19.22 12.76 -1.90
CA GLU A 22 19.00 12.40 -3.30
C GLU A 22 18.96 10.88 -3.49
N LYS A 23 19.87 10.15 -2.83
CA LYS A 23 19.84 8.69 -2.80
C LYS A 23 18.55 8.15 -2.18
N LEU A 24 18.09 8.74 -1.08
CA LEU A 24 16.83 8.36 -0.42
C LEU A 24 15.62 8.63 -1.31
N ARG A 25 15.61 9.71 -2.08
CA ARG A 25 14.54 10.01 -3.05
C ARG A 25 14.47 8.93 -4.12
N GLY A 26 15.60 8.58 -4.75
CA GLY A 26 15.66 7.52 -5.74
C GLY A 26 15.18 6.17 -5.18
N PHE A 27 15.64 5.82 -3.97
CA PHE A 27 15.18 4.61 -3.28
C PHE A 27 13.67 4.61 -3.04
N LYS A 28 13.11 5.68 -2.48
CA LYS A 28 11.67 5.79 -2.22
C LYS A 28 10.82 5.67 -3.47
N ILE A 29 11.26 6.29 -4.57
CA ILE A 29 10.58 6.18 -5.87
C ILE A 29 10.58 4.71 -6.32
N GLN A 30 11.74 4.06 -6.31
CA GLN A 30 11.85 2.68 -6.75
C GLN A 30 11.02 1.73 -5.86
N THR A 31 11.04 1.91 -4.55
CA THR A 31 10.21 1.13 -3.61
C THR A 31 8.73 1.33 -3.90
N ARG A 32 8.27 2.56 -4.17
CA ARG A 32 6.85 2.82 -4.51
C ARG A 32 6.45 2.10 -5.80
N ILE A 33 7.28 2.17 -6.84
CA ILE A 33 7.03 1.48 -8.11
C ILE A 33 6.95 -0.03 -7.90
N THR A 34 7.90 -0.61 -7.16
CA THR A 34 7.93 -2.04 -6.86
C THR A 34 6.69 -2.47 -6.06
N ASN A 35 6.31 -1.71 -5.03
CA ASN A 35 5.12 -1.99 -4.23
C ASN A 35 3.85 -1.92 -5.08
N GLU A 36 3.72 -0.92 -5.96
CA GLU A 36 2.57 -0.81 -6.83
C GLU A 36 2.48 -1.98 -7.83
N LYS A 37 3.62 -2.36 -8.43
CA LYS A 37 3.69 -3.53 -9.31
C LYS A 37 3.26 -4.79 -8.56
N TYR A 38 3.74 -4.97 -7.33
CA TYR A 38 3.32 -6.07 -6.48
C TYR A 38 1.80 -6.05 -6.26
N LEU A 39 1.23 -4.93 -5.81
CA LEU A 39 -0.21 -4.83 -5.57
C LEU A 39 -1.06 -5.08 -6.83
N ARG A 40 -0.60 -4.66 -8.02
CA ARG A 40 -1.31 -4.91 -9.28
C ARG A 40 -1.28 -6.39 -9.68
N THR A 41 -0.15 -7.07 -9.47
CA THR A 41 0.01 -8.49 -9.85
C THR A 41 -0.60 -9.45 -8.81
N HIS A 42 -0.67 -9.04 -7.54
CA HIS A 42 -1.09 -9.88 -6.42
C HIS A 42 -2.54 -9.61 -6.01
N LYS A 43 -3.48 -10.25 -6.73
CA LYS A 43 -4.93 -10.11 -6.53
C LYS A 43 -5.42 -10.56 -5.17
N GLU A 44 -4.68 -11.42 -4.47
CA GLU A 44 -4.96 -11.82 -3.10
C GLU A 44 -4.98 -10.61 -2.14
N VAL A 45 -4.17 -9.58 -2.38
CA VAL A 45 -4.12 -8.37 -1.55
C VAL A 45 -5.34 -7.49 -1.82
N GLU A 46 -5.75 -7.37 -3.08
CA GLU A 46 -6.97 -6.65 -3.47
C GLU A 46 -8.22 -7.26 -2.82
N LEU A 47 -8.32 -8.59 -2.81
CA LEU A 47 -9.40 -9.32 -2.16
C LEU A 47 -9.37 -9.17 -0.63
N LEU A 48 -8.18 -9.18 -0.02
CA LEU A 48 -8.00 -8.93 1.41
C LEU A 48 -8.59 -7.58 1.81
N ILE A 49 -8.19 -6.53 1.09
CA ILE A 49 -8.62 -5.16 1.34
C ILE A 49 -10.13 -5.02 1.10
N SER A 50 -10.64 -5.60 0.01
CA SER A 50 -12.07 -5.55 -0.31
C SER A 50 -12.93 -6.29 0.72
N GLY A 51 -12.47 -7.44 1.21
CA GLY A 51 -13.12 -8.19 2.28
C GLY A 51 -13.17 -7.41 3.58
N PHE A 52 -12.06 -6.76 3.94
CA PHE A 52 -12.01 -5.86 5.10
C PHE A 52 -13.04 -4.73 5.00
N PHE A 53 -13.06 -4.00 3.88
CA PHE A 53 -14.02 -2.90 3.70
C PHE A 53 -15.47 -3.39 3.71
N ARG A 54 -15.75 -4.55 3.13
CA ARG A 54 -17.09 -5.15 3.17
C ARG A 54 -17.54 -5.36 4.61
N GLU A 55 -16.71 -6.00 5.44
CA GLU A 55 -17.06 -6.26 6.85
C GLU A 55 -17.16 -4.97 7.66
N MET A 56 -16.26 -4.01 7.44
CA MET A 56 -16.30 -2.70 8.09
C MET A 56 -17.59 -1.93 7.76
N LEU A 57 -18.01 -1.90 6.49
CA LEU A 57 -19.21 -1.21 6.04
C LEU A 57 -20.50 -1.88 6.51
N LEU A 58 -20.49 -3.20 6.68
CA LEU A 58 -21.61 -3.97 7.23
C LEU A 58 -21.76 -3.79 8.73
N LYS A 59 -20.65 -3.89 9.49
CA LYS A 59 -20.66 -3.83 10.96
C LYS A 59 -20.66 -2.41 11.50
N ARG A 60 -20.17 -1.43 10.71
CA ARG A 60 -20.05 0.00 11.06
C ARG A 60 -19.50 0.20 12.49
N PRO A 61 -18.28 -0.27 12.75
CA PRO A 61 -17.70 -0.19 14.08
C PRO A 61 -17.48 1.28 14.50
N ASP A 62 -17.68 1.57 15.78
CA ASP A 62 -17.43 2.89 16.35
C ASP A 62 -15.93 3.25 16.35
N ASN A 63 -15.06 2.24 16.45
CA ASN A 63 -13.61 2.36 16.39
C ASN A 63 -13.02 1.54 15.23
N ILE A 64 -12.67 2.21 14.14
CA ILE A 64 -12.12 1.57 12.93
C ILE A 64 -10.72 1.00 13.18
N GLN A 65 -9.90 1.63 14.03
CA GLN A 65 -8.52 1.20 14.27
C GLN A 65 -8.46 -0.12 15.03
N GLU A 66 -9.28 -0.25 16.07
CA GLU A 66 -9.42 -1.48 16.84
C GLU A 66 -9.99 -2.61 15.99
N PHE A 67 -11.02 -2.31 15.18
CA PHE A 67 -11.55 -3.25 14.21
C PHE A 67 -10.50 -3.74 13.20
N ALA A 68 -9.61 -2.85 12.74
CA ALA A 68 -8.51 -3.22 11.84
C ALA A 68 -7.44 -4.07 12.55
N ALA A 69 -7.10 -3.75 13.81
CA ALA A 69 -6.15 -4.52 14.59
C ALA A 69 -6.64 -5.96 14.83
N ASP A 70 -7.93 -6.12 15.15
CA ASP A 70 -8.57 -7.42 15.32
C ASP A 70 -8.57 -8.21 14.00
N ALA A 71 -8.96 -7.57 12.89
CA ALA A 71 -8.96 -8.20 11.57
C ALA A 71 -7.56 -8.64 11.11
N ALA A 72 -6.53 -7.84 11.42
CA ALA A 72 -5.14 -8.16 11.11
C ALA A 72 -4.56 -9.27 12.00
N SER A 73 -5.04 -9.37 13.25
CA SER A 73 -4.60 -10.38 14.22
C SER A 73 -5.27 -11.74 14.01
N ASP A 74 -6.43 -11.79 13.35
CA ASP A 74 -7.14 -13.03 13.07
C ASP A 74 -6.50 -13.81 11.90
N SER A 75 -5.77 -14.88 12.21
CA SER A 75 -5.15 -15.76 11.20
C SER A 75 -6.16 -16.42 10.26
N ARG A 76 -7.45 -16.45 10.63
CA ARG A 76 -8.53 -16.98 9.78
C ARG A 76 -8.88 -16.03 8.64
N TYR A 77 -8.57 -14.73 8.74
CA TYR A 77 -8.80 -13.75 7.67
C TYR A 77 -8.05 -14.16 6.39
N ALA A 78 -6.82 -14.68 6.54
CA ALA A 78 -6.05 -15.29 5.45
C ALA A 78 -6.74 -16.53 4.86
N GLY A 79 -7.39 -17.35 5.70
CA GLY A 79 -8.17 -18.52 5.28
C GLY A 79 -9.42 -18.15 4.46
N TYR A 80 -10.14 -17.10 4.85
CA TYR A 80 -11.31 -16.59 4.12
C TYR A 80 -10.94 -16.05 2.73
N ILE A 81 -9.78 -15.40 2.59
CA ILE A 81 -9.29 -14.92 1.30
C ILE A 81 -8.91 -16.07 0.37
N LYS A 82 -8.33 -17.15 0.92
CA LYS A 82 -8.04 -18.37 0.15
C LYS A 82 -9.32 -19.03 -0.37
N ILE A 83 -10.39 -19.05 0.42
CA ILE A 83 -11.71 -19.56 -0.01
C ILE A 83 -12.33 -18.64 -1.08
N LEU A 84 -12.22 -17.32 -0.94
CA LEU A 84 -12.67 -16.36 -1.96
C LEU A 84 -11.91 -16.56 -3.28
N PHE A 85 -10.59 -16.80 -3.24
CA PHE A 85 -9.77 -17.12 -4.42
C PHE A 85 -10.25 -18.40 -5.12
N CYS A 86 -10.64 -19.44 -4.36
CA CYS A 86 -11.16 -20.69 -4.91
C CYS A 86 -12.61 -20.59 -5.43
N ARG A 87 -13.41 -19.62 -4.97
CA ARG A 87 -14.83 -19.47 -5.33
C ARG A 87 -15.12 -18.33 -6.32
N HIS A 88 -14.16 -17.47 -6.62
CA HIS A 88 -14.35 -16.37 -7.58
C HIS A 88 -14.30 -16.88 -9.04
N PRO A 89 -15.32 -16.60 -9.89
CA PRO A 89 -15.30 -16.92 -11.32
C PRO A 89 -14.36 -16.01 -12.15
N ALA A 90 -13.23 -15.58 -11.60
CA ALA A 90 -12.28 -14.66 -12.23
C ALA A 90 -11.46 -15.27 -13.39
N ARG A 91 -11.88 -16.42 -13.96
CA ARG A 91 -11.39 -16.88 -15.27
C ARG A 91 -11.89 -16.01 -16.43
N ALA A 92 -12.92 -15.18 -16.21
CA ALA A 92 -13.47 -14.30 -17.26
C ALA A 92 -12.69 -12.99 -17.48
N TRP A 93 -11.80 -12.59 -16.55
CA TRP A 93 -11.12 -11.28 -16.61
C TRP A 93 -9.77 -11.28 -17.34
N LEU A 94 -9.13 -12.44 -17.52
CA LEU A 94 -7.91 -12.57 -18.34
C LEU A 94 -8.14 -12.28 -19.85
N SER A 95 -9.39 -12.13 -20.28
CA SER A 95 -9.72 -11.76 -21.66
C SER A 95 -9.69 -10.26 -21.92
N SER A 96 -9.73 -9.41 -20.89
CA SER A 96 -9.79 -7.94 -21.04
C SER A 96 -8.41 -7.28 -21.01
N GLU A 97 -7.41 -7.90 -20.36
CA GLU A 97 -6.03 -7.38 -20.33
C GLU A 97 -5.30 -7.49 -21.68
N ARG A 98 -5.81 -8.28 -22.64
CA ARG A 98 -5.27 -8.31 -24.01
C ARG A 98 -5.56 -7.01 -24.78
N ILE A 99 -6.57 -6.23 -24.37
CA ILE A 99 -6.98 -5.01 -25.09
C ILE A 99 -6.08 -3.80 -24.73
N PHE A 100 -5.42 -3.81 -23.57
CA PHE A 100 -4.58 -2.68 -23.12
C PHE A 100 -3.06 -2.88 -23.37
N SER A 101 -2.64 -4.07 -23.79
CA SER A 101 -1.23 -4.35 -24.11
C SER A 101 -0.85 -4.10 -25.58
N GLU A 102 -1.82 -3.89 -26.48
CA GLU A 102 -1.56 -3.68 -27.92
C GLU A 102 -1.43 -2.19 -28.32
N ARG A 103 -1.27 -1.28 -27.36
CA ARG A 103 -1.21 0.17 -27.65
C ARG A 103 -0.09 0.94 -26.92
N ALA A 104 1.03 0.28 -26.62
CA ALA A 104 2.26 0.92 -26.15
C ALA A 104 3.44 0.53 -27.03
#